data_AF-A0A9W9YXY8-F1
#
_entry.id   AF-A0A9W9YXY8-F1
#
_cell.length_a   1.000
_cell.length_b   1.000
_cell.length_c   1.000
_cell.angle_alpha   90.00
_cell.angle_beta   90.00
_cell.angle_gamma   90.00
#
_symmetry.space_group_name_H-M   'P 1'
#
loop_
_entity.id
_entity.type
_entity.pdbx_description
1 polymer ?
#
loop_
_entity_poly.entity_id
_entity_poly.type
_entity_poly.pdbx_seq_one_letter_code
_entity_poly.pdbx_strand_id
1 'polypeptide(L)'
;MLQLVRVLVSPDNPQQATATCQKIMNQCGLLRLLCGILMSTGIPADILTETINTVSEVIRGFPANQEYFSQVNAPSNPPSPAIVVLLMSMINDKQPFSLRCAVLYCFQCYLYKNEQGQE
;
A
#
# COMPACT_ATOMS: atom_id res chain seq x y z
N MET A 1 -16.22 2.17 -0.55
CA MET A 1 -15.47 2.04 -1.81
C MET A 1 -14.18 1.26 -1.64
N LEU A 2 -13.28 1.64 -0.72
CA LEU A 2 -12.03 0.90 -0.44
C LEU A 2 -12.24 -0.60 -0.17
N GLN A 3 -13.26 -0.95 0.63
CA GLN A 3 -13.65 -2.33 0.90
C GLN A 3 -14.01 -3.14 -0.36
N LEU A 4 -14.63 -2.53 -1.38
CA LEU A 4 -14.94 -3.22 -2.63
C LEU A 4 -13.67 -3.53 -3.43
N VAL A 5 -12.67 -2.63 -3.39
CA VAL A 5 -11.35 -2.88 -3.99
C VAL A 5 -10.69 -4.08 -3.29
N ARG A 6 -10.68 -4.09 -1.96
CA ARG A 6 -10.12 -5.17 -1.13
C ARG A 6 -10.76 -6.53 -1.42
N VAL A 7 -12.08 -6.59 -1.61
CA VAL A 7 -12.78 -7.83 -1.98
C VAL A 7 -12.23 -8.42 -3.29
N LEU A 8 -11.91 -7.59 -4.28
CA LEU A 8 -11.41 -8.07 -5.58
C LEU A 8 -9.97 -8.61 -5.51
N VAL A 9 -9.16 -8.12 -4.56
CA VAL A 9 -7.76 -8.51 -4.39
C VAL A 9 -7.49 -9.22 -3.07
N SER A 10 -8.54 -9.79 -2.45
CA SER A 10 -8.42 -10.49 -1.18
C SER A 10 -7.40 -11.63 -1.27
N PRO A 11 -6.53 -11.80 -0.26
CA PRO A 11 -5.65 -12.96 -0.13
C PRO A 11 -6.37 -14.31 -0.13
N ASP A 12 -7.66 -14.33 0.24
CA ASP A 12 -8.48 -15.55 0.32
C ASP A 12 -9.07 -15.98 -1.04
N ASN A 13 -8.96 -15.11 -2.06
CA ASN A 13 -9.42 -15.42 -3.41
C ASN A 13 -8.46 -16.40 -4.12
N PRO A 14 -8.92 -17.10 -5.19
CA PRO A 14 -8.02 -17.81 -6.09
C PRO A 14 -6.92 -16.87 -6.62
N GLN A 15 -5.66 -17.29 -6.52
CA GLN A 15 -4.50 -16.45 -6.84
C GLN A 15 -4.57 -15.80 -8.23
N GLN A 16 -5.07 -16.53 -9.23
CA GLN A 16 -5.23 -16.02 -10.59
C GLN A 16 -6.24 -14.87 -10.71
N ALA A 17 -7.33 -14.92 -9.92
CA ALA A 17 -8.34 -13.86 -9.89
C ALA A 17 -7.75 -12.59 -9.27
N THR A 18 -7.09 -12.72 -8.11
CA THR A 18 -6.40 -11.61 -7.43
C THR A 18 -5.35 -10.97 -8.34
N ALA A 19 -4.46 -11.77 -8.95
CA ALA A 19 -3.41 -11.27 -9.83
C ALA A 19 -3.98 -10.52 -11.05
N THR A 20 -5.10 -11.00 -11.62
CA THR A 20 -5.78 -10.34 -12.74
C THR A 20 -6.33 -8.98 -12.32
N CYS A 21 -6.98 -8.91 -11.16
CA CYS A 21 -7.48 -7.66 -10.61
C CYS A 21 -6.35 -6.69 -10.28
N GLN A 22 -5.28 -7.14 -9.60
CA GLN A 22 -4.09 -6.33 -9.29
C GLN A 22 -3.48 -5.72 -10.55
N LYS A 23 -3.36 -6.50 -11.64
CA LYS A 23 -2.89 -6.03 -12.95
C LYS A 23 -3.79 -4.95 -13.52
N ILE A 24 -5.11 -5.16 -13.55
CA ILE A 24 -6.07 -4.17 -14.09
C ILE A 24 -6.01 -2.87 -13.28
N MET A 25 -5.95 -2.96 -11.94
CA MET A 25 -5.88 -1.80 -11.06
C MET A 25 -4.63 -0.95 -11.27
N ASN A 26 -3.52 -1.56 -11.68
CA ASN A 26 -2.34 -0.82 -12.11
C ASN A 26 -2.57 -0.16 -13.48
N GLN A 27 -3.00 -0.94 -14.48
CA GLN A 27 -3.20 -0.46 -15.85
C GLN A 27 -4.23 0.68 -15.96
N CYS A 28 -5.31 0.64 -15.18
CA CYS A 28 -6.32 1.71 -15.18
C CYS A 28 -5.97 2.89 -14.26
N GLY A 29 -4.83 2.85 -13.57
CA GLY A 29 -4.36 3.92 -12.70
C GLY A 29 -5.00 3.96 -11.30
N LEU A 30 -5.80 2.95 -10.91
CA LEU A 30 -6.39 2.91 -9.58
C LEU A 30 -5.32 2.86 -8.48
N LEU A 31 -4.26 2.07 -8.65
CA LEU A 31 -3.15 2.02 -7.69
C LEU A 31 -2.49 3.40 -7.52
N ARG A 32 -2.31 4.16 -8.62
CA ARG A 32 -1.78 5.53 -8.59
C ARG A 32 -2.70 6.47 -7.81
N LEU A 33 -4.02 6.37 -8.00
CA LEU A 33 -4.99 7.17 -7.26
C LEU A 33 -4.94 6.87 -5.76
N LEU A 34 -4.87 5.58 -5.38
CA LEU A 34 -4.74 5.17 -3.97
C LEU A 34 -3.45 5.70 -3.34
N CYS A 35 -2.31 5.60 -4.03
CA CYS A 35 -1.05 6.18 -3.55
C CYS A 35 -1.12 7.71 -3.45
N GLY A 36 -1.86 8.38 -4.34
CA GLY A 36 -2.12 9.83 -4.22
C GLY A 36 -2.84 10.20 -2.94
N ILE A 37 -3.81 9.39 -2.50
CA ILE A 37 -4.52 9.59 -1.23
C ILE A 37 -3.55 9.43 -0.04
N LEU A 38 -2.67 8.41 -0.06
CA LEU A 38 -1.67 8.21 1.00
C LEU A 38 -0.78 9.44 1.21
N MET A 39 -0.47 10.15 0.13
CA MET A 39 0.43 11.31 0.14
C MET A 39 -0.31 12.64 0.35
N SER A 40 -1.64 12.62 0.43
CA SER A 40 -2.46 13.83 0.60
C SER A 40 -2.48 14.29 2.06
N THR A 41 -2.49 15.60 2.27
CA THR A 41 -2.62 16.19 3.62
C THR A 41 -4.09 16.29 4.04
N GLY A 42 -4.36 16.22 5.35
CA GLY A 42 -5.72 16.41 5.89
C GLY A 42 -6.67 15.22 5.76
N ILE A 43 -6.17 14.04 5.37
CA ILE A 43 -6.96 12.81 5.34
C ILE A 43 -7.25 12.33 6.78
N PRO A 44 -8.50 11.99 7.13
CA PRO A 44 -8.83 11.40 8.42
C PRO A 44 -8.05 10.10 8.67
N ALA A 45 -7.63 9.88 9.93
CA ALA A 45 -6.72 8.78 10.28
C ALA A 45 -7.28 7.38 9.97
N ASP A 46 -8.59 7.20 10.11
CA ASP A 46 -9.32 5.98 9.77
C ASP A 46 -9.32 5.73 8.24
N ILE A 47 -9.57 6.78 7.46
CA ILE A 47 -9.51 6.72 5.99
C ILE A 47 -8.09 6.43 5.51
N LEU A 48 -7.07 7.05 6.11
CA LEU A 48 -5.68 6.79 5.81
C LEU A 48 -5.33 5.32 6.11
N THR A 49 -5.72 4.83 7.29
CA THR A 49 -5.51 3.43 7.70
C THR A 49 -6.12 2.45 6.69
N GLU A 50 -7.37 2.66 6.29
CA GLU A 50 -8.03 1.80 5.31
C GLU A 50 -7.43 1.91 3.90
N THR A 51 -6.95 3.10 3.53
CA THR A 51 -6.24 3.29 2.26
C THR A 51 -4.93 2.52 2.24
N ILE A 52 -4.16 2.55 3.34
CA ILE A 52 -2.93 1.76 3.50
C ILE A 52 -3.26 0.28 3.32
N ASN A 53 -4.23 -0.25 4.08
CA ASN A 53 -4.65 -1.65 3.97
C ASN A 53 -5.07 -2.04 2.54
N THR A 54 -5.76 -1.13 1.84
CA THR A 54 -6.18 -1.35 0.45
C THR A 54 -4.98 -1.42 -0.49
N VAL A 55 -4.03 -0.48 -0.38
CA VAL A 55 -2.79 -0.50 -1.18
C VAL A 55 -2.00 -1.79 -0.89
N SER A 56 -1.90 -2.21 0.37
CA SER A 56 -1.25 -3.46 0.77
C SER A 56 -1.73 -4.66 -0.06
N GLU A 57 -3.04 -4.87 -0.13
CA GLU A 57 -3.62 -6.00 -0.88
C GLU A 57 -3.47 -5.85 -2.40
N VAL A 58 -3.52 -4.61 -2.92
CA VAL A 58 -3.31 -4.34 -4.35
C VAL A 58 -1.87 -4.63 -4.78
N ILE A 59 -0.87 -4.46 -3.90
CA ILE A 59 0.53 -4.74 -4.23
C ILE A 59 0.96 -6.17 -3.88
N ARG A 60 0.32 -6.83 -2.91
CA ARG A 60 0.80 -8.09 -2.31
C ARG A 60 1.13 -9.17 -3.35
N GLY A 61 2.42 -9.50 -3.47
CA GLY A 61 2.89 -10.59 -4.33
C GLY A 61 2.75 -10.34 -5.82
N PHE A 62 2.52 -9.10 -6.24
CA PHE A 62 2.44 -8.72 -7.64
C PHE A 62 3.61 -7.78 -8.01
N PRO A 63 4.65 -8.29 -8.70
CA PRO A 63 5.92 -7.58 -8.88
C PRO A 63 5.78 -6.17 -9.44
N ALA A 64 5.00 -5.98 -10.51
CA ALA A 64 4.86 -4.67 -11.15
C ALA A 64 4.16 -3.63 -10.24
N ASN A 65 3.33 -4.07 -9.29
CA ASN A 65 2.68 -3.17 -8.34
C ASN A 65 3.61 -2.83 -7.16
N GLN A 66 4.41 -3.81 -6.71
CA GLN A 66 5.44 -3.60 -5.69
C GLN A 66 6.54 -2.66 -6.19
N GLU A 67 6.99 -2.84 -7.43
CA GLU A 67 7.95 -1.96 -8.11
C GLU A 67 7.40 -0.54 -8.27
N TYR A 68 6.14 -0.40 -8.70
CA TYR A 68 5.51 0.92 -8.75
C TYR A 68 5.48 1.59 -7.37
N PHE A 69 5.13 0.84 -6.32
CA PHE A 69 5.01 1.37 -4.97
C PHE A 69 6.35 1.81 -4.39
N SER A 70 7.46 1.11 -4.68
CA SER A 70 8.80 1.50 -4.21
C SER A 70 9.28 2.84 -4.80
N GLN A 71 8.73 3.23 -5.95
CA GLN A 71 9.04 4.50 -6.62
C GLN A 71 8.18 5.68 -6.12
N VAL A 72 7.17 5.45 -5.27
CA VAL A 72 6.32 6.52 -4.72
C VAL A 72 7.10 7.30 -3.67
N ASN A 73 7.12 8.63 -3.82
CA ASN A 73 7.75 9.54 -2.86
C ASN A 73 6.71 10.41 -2.17
N ALA A 74 6.91 10.66 -0.88
CA ALA A 74 6.16 11.64 -0.12
C ALA A 74 6.55 13.07 -0.52
N PRO A 75 5.59 14.01 -0.49
CA PRO A 75 5.82 15.41 -0.82
C PRO A 75 6.52 16.13 0.36
N SER A 76 7.75 15.72 0.65
CA SER A 76 8.65 16.34 1.64
C SER A 76 9.83 17.02 0.94
N ASN A 77 10.56 17.87 1.66
CA ASN A 77 11.80 18.47 1.16
C ASN A 77 12.98 18.09 2.09
N PRO A 78 13.88 17.18 1.67
CA PRO A 78 13.90 16.46 0.39
C PRO A 78 12.79 15.40 0.26
N PRO A 79 12.42 14.96 -0.96
CA PRO A 79 11.46 13.88 -1.17
C PRO A 79 11.93 12.60 -0.47
N SER A 80 11.04 11.96 0.28
CA SER A 80 11.33 10.72 1.00
C SER A 80 10.53 9.57 0.41
N PRO A 81 11.11 8.36 0.23
CA PRO A 81 10.35 7.20 -0.23
C PRO A 81 9.16 6.93 0.68
N ALA A 82 7.99 6.64 0.09
CA ALA A 82 6.77 6.38 0.85
C ALA A 82 6.93 5.25 1.86
N ILE A 83 7.67 4.20 1.50
CA ILE A 83 8.01 3.07 2.38
C ILE A 83 8.71 3.55 3.65
N VAL A 84 9.67 4.47 3.53
CA VAL A 84 10.41 5.02 4.68
C VAL A 84 9.50 5.83 5.59
N VAL A 85 8.64 6.69 5.02
CA VAL A 85 7.69 7.50 5.77
C VAL A 85 6.66 6.63 6.51
N LEU A 86 6.20 5.56 5.87
CA LEU A 86 5.34 4.57 6.51
C LEU A 86 6.07 3.92 7.68
N LEU A 87 7.27 3.37 7.49
CA LEU A 87 8.06 2.74 8.57
C LEU A 87 8.33 3.70 9.75
N MET A 88 8.60 4.98 9.49
CA MET A 88 8.71 6.00 10.55
C MET A 88 7.40 6.14 11.34
N SER A 89 6.24 6.05 10.68
CA SER A 89 4.94 6.07 11.36
C SER A 89 4.70 4.79 12.17
N MET A 90 5.18 3.64 11.72
CA MET A 90 5.05 2.36 12.43
C MET A 90 5.77 2.37 13.78
N ILE A 91 6.96 2.98 13.87
CA ILE A 91 7.76 3.00 15.11
C ILE A 91 7.44 4.20 16.02
N ASN A 92 6.53 5.08 15.61
CA ASN A 92 6.17 6.26 16.38
C ASN A 92 5.05 5.92 17.38
N ASP A 93 5.36 5.92 18.68
CA ASP A 93 4.40 5.60 19.75
C ASP A 93 3.25 6.59 19.91
N LYS A 94 3.34 7.77 19.29
CA LYS A 94 2.23 8.73 19.25
C LYS A 94 1.18 8.37 18.20
N GLN A 95 1.49 7.45 17.28
CA GLN A 95 0.55 7.02 16.25
C GLN A 95 -0.45 5.99 16.78
N PRO A 96 -1.71 6.01 16.31
CA PRO A 96 -2.70 5.00 16.68
C PRO A 96 -2.20 3.59 16.37
N PHE A 97 -2.52 2.64 17.26
CA PHE A 97 -2.13 1.23 17.07
C PHE A 97 -2.61 0.66 15.72
N SER A 98 -3.85 0.97 15.32
CA SER A 98 -4.41 0.56 14.03
C SER A 98 -3.60 1.03 12.82
N LEU A 99 -3.11 2.27 12.86
CA LEU A 99 -2.26 2.83 11.82
C LEU A 99 -0.91 2.10 11.75
N ARG A 100 -0.29 1.86 12.91
CA ARG A 100 0.96 1.10 13.00
C ARG A 100 0.80 -0.32 12.43
N CYS A 101 -0.30 -1.00 12.72
CA CYS A 101 -0.62 -2.31 12.14
C CYS A 101 -0.84 -2.25 10.62
N ALA A 102 -1.56 -1.25 10.12
CA ALA A 102 -1.77 -1.09 8.68
C ALA A 102 -0.45 -0.87 7.94
N VAL A 103 0.45 -0.05 8.50
CA VAL A 103 1.79 0.12 7.95
C VAL A 103 2.56 -1.20 7.94
N LEU A 104 2.58 -1.93 9.05
CA LEU A 104 3.26 -3.22 9.13
C LEU A 104 2.74 -4.16 8.04
N TYR A 105 1.42 -4.24 7.89
CA TYR A 105 0.79 -5.06 6.87
C TYR A 105 1.16 -4.62 5.45
N CYS A 106 1.25 -3.32 5.19
CA CYS A 106 1.71 -2.77 3.92
C CYS A 106 3.15 -3.18 3.61
N PHE A 107 4.05 -3.07 4.60
CA PHE A 107 5.43 -3.46 4.45
C PHE A 107 5.59 -4.97 4.21
N GLN A 108 4.84 -5.80 4.93
CA GLN A 108 4.78 -7.24 4.68
C GLN A 108 4.28 -7.57 3.27
N CYS A 109 3.27 -6.85 2.77
CA CYS A 109 2.75 -7.05 1.42
C CYS A 109 3.74 -6.59 0.35
N TYR A 110 4.48 -5.51 0.59
CA TYR A 110 5.56 -5.06 -0.28
C TYR A 110 6.67 -6.11 -0.41
N LEU A 111 7.04 -6.78 0.69
CA LEU A 111 8.08 -7.82 0.70
C LEU A 111 7.58 -9.22 0.31
N TYR A 112 6.27 -9.47 0.31
CA TYR A 112 5.73 -10.79 0.02
C TYR A 112 6.08 -11.22 -1.40
N LYS A 113 6.90 -12.28 -1.53
CA LYS A 113 7.42 -12.80 -2.81
C LYS A 113 8.18 -11.75 -3.66
N ASN A 114 8.81 -10.78 -3.01
CA ASN A 114 9.57 -9.72 -3.66
C ASN A 114 11.04 -9.79 -3.22
N GLU A 115 11.83 -10.64 -3.87
CA GLU A 115 13.25 -10.86 -3.53
C GLU A 115 14.06 -9.56 -3.64
N GLN A 116 13.85 -8.78 -4.70
CA GLN A 116 14.52 -7.49 -4.90
C GLN A 116 14.24 -6.49 -3.78
N GLY A 117 13.05 -6.52 -3.18
CA GLY A 117 12.71 -5.67 -2.05
C GLY A 117 13.27 -6.15 -0.71
N GLN A 118 13.72 -7.40 -0.62
CA GLN A 118 14.25 -8.04 0.59
C GLN A 118 15.77 -7.94 0.72
N GLU A 119 16.47 -7.68 -0.38
CA GLU A 119 17.91 -7.36 -0.42
C GLU A 119 18.21 -5.96 0.12
#